data_AF-A0A9X1S8L8-F1
#
_entry.id   AF-A0A9X1S8L8-F1
#
_cell.length_a   1.000
_cell.length_b   1.000
_cell.length_c   1.000
_cell.angle_alpha   90.00
_cell.angle_beta   90.00
_cell.angle_gamma   90.00
#
_symmetry.space_group_name_H-M   'P 1'
#
loop_
_entity.id
_entity.type
_entity.pdbx_description
1 polymer ?
#
loop_
_entity_poly.entity_id
_entity_poly.type
_entity_poly.pdbx_seq_one_letter_code
_entity_poly.pdbx_strand_id
1 'polypeptide(L)'
;MSRHGWLSVVAARSAAVLAAVLALAACGTGGADSPDGRPDRWTVSASDPGTGLYEQCLEDPLVEESYVSADYPASHLGISLAGAATDEDAQRVAECLRQALPSAKVSVMGPQTGS
;
A
#
# COMPACT_ATOMS: atom_id res chain seq x y z
N MET A 1 -20.16 52.75 45.65
CA MET A 1 -19.14 51.76 45.97
C MET A 1 -19.79 50.39 45.96
N SER A 2 -19.62 49.61 44.90
CA SER A 2 -19.90 48.17 44.86
C SER A 2 -18.97 47.54 43.82
N ARG A 3 -18.15 46.60 44.28
CA ARG A 3 -17.16 45.85 43.50
C ARG A 3 -17.77 44.54 42.99
N HIS A 4 -17.08 43.98 41.99
CA HIS A 4 -17.05 42.58 41.54
C HIS A 4 -17.83 42.23 40.27
N GLY A 5 -17.06 41.69 39.32
CA GLY A 5 -17.55 41.06 38.11
C GLY A 5 -16.47 40.89 37.05
N TRP A 6 -15.28 40.42 37.43
CA TRP A 6 -14.28 39.93 36.48
C TRP A 6 -14.85 38.69 35.78
N LEU A 7 -15.09 38.79 34.47
CA LEU A 7 -15.26 37.64 33.61
C LEU A 7 -14.23 37.76 32.49
N SER A 8 -13.10 37.10 32.73
CA SER A 8 -12.05 36.83 31.76
C SER A 8 -12.64 36.03 30.60
N VAL A 9 -12.74 36.64 29.43
CA VAL A 9 -12.99 35.92 28.17
C VAL A 9 -11.66 35.43 27.65
N VAL A 10 -11.24 34.24 28.08
CA VAL A 10 -10.22 33.47 27.35
C VAL A 10 -10.95 32.69 26.27
N ALA A 11 -11.17 33.33 25.13
CA ALA A 11 -11.70 32.68 23.95
C ALA A 11 -10.61 31.77 23.35
N ALA A 12 -10.83 30.48 23.53
CA ALA A 12 -10.28 29.33 22.83
C ALA A 12 -9.54 29.65 21.51
N ARG A 13 -8.21 29.55 21.54
CA ARG A 13 -7.39 29.38 20.33
C ARG A 13 -7.04 27.91 20.16
N SER A 14 -8.05 27.09 19.85
CA SER A 14 -7.88 25.64 19.69
C SER A 14 -8.66 25.09 18.49
N ALA A 15 -8.69 25.82 17.36
CA ALA A 15 -9.47 25.42 16.18
C ALA A 15 -8.67 25.34 14.87
N ALA A 16 -7.34 25.50 14.88
CA ALA A 16 -6.55 25.53 13.64
C ALA A 16 -5.74 24.24 13.36
N VAL A 17 -5.59 23.32 14.33
CA VAL A 17 -4.70 22.15 14.17
C VAL A 17 -5.40 20.91 13.63
N LEU A 18 -6.73 20.78 13.81
CA LEU A 18 -7.45 19.58 13.37
C LEU A 18 -7.68 19.48 11.86
N ALA A 19 -7.58 20.58 11.11
CA ALA A 19 -7.78 20.56 9.65
C ALA A 19 -6.56 20.03 8.88
N ALA A 20 -5.36 20.07 9.47
CA ALA A 20 -4.13 19.66 8.79
C ALA A 20 -3.91 18.13 8.78
N VAL A 21 -4.52 17.39 9.72
CA VAL A 21 -4.31 15.94 9.84
C VAL A 21 -5.13 15.14 8.81
N LEU A 22 -6.25 15.68 8.33
CA LEU A 22 -7.10 15.02 7.33
C LEU A 22 -6.55 15.11 5.88
N ALA A 23 -5.57 15.97 5.62
CA ALA A 23 -4.98 16.11 4.29
C ALA A 23 -3.91 15.04 3.96
N LEU A 24 -3.47 14.25 4.95
CA LEU A 24 -2.47 13.19 4.75
C LEU A 24 -3.06 11.82 4.39
N ALA A 25 -4.38 11.65 4.43
CA ALA A 25 -5.06 10.42 4.00
C ALA A 25 -5.33 10.37 2.48
N ALA A 26 -5.04 11.46 1.75
CA ALA A 26 -5.30 11.58 0.32
C ALA A 26 -4.05 11.46 -0.56
N CYS A 27 -2.93 10.94 -0.02
CA CYS A 27 -1.88 10.39 -0.88
C CYS A 27 -2.36 9.03 -1.41
N GLY A 28 -3.35 9.11 -2.28
CA GLY A 28 -3.85 7.98 -3.04
C GLY A 28 -2.71 7.41 -3.85
N THR A 29 -2.42 6.13 -3.59
CA THR A 29 -2.22 5.12 -4.63
C THR A 29 -1.65 5.68 -5.92
N GLY A 30 -0.35 5.97 -5.90
CA GLY A 30 0.48 5.80 -7.09
C GLY A 30 0.44 4.32 -7.43
N GLY A 31 -0.62 3.91 -8.14
CA GLY A 31 -0.64 2.62 -8.81
C GLY A 31 0.57 2.61 -9.71
N ALA A 32 1.59 1.85 -9.32
CA ALA A 32 2.55 1.36 -10.30
C ALA A 32 1.69 0.71 -11.39
N ASP A 33 1.77 1.23 -12.60
CA ASP A 33 1.31 0.57 -13.81
C ASP A 33 1.99 -0.81 -13.85
N SER A 34 1.41 -1.76 -13.12
CA SER A 34 1.79 -3.15 -13.15
C SER A 34 1.26 -3.64 -14.48
N PRO A 35 2.14 -4.03 -15.42
CA PRO A 35 1.71 -4.47 -16.72
C PRO A 35 0.73 -5.64 -16.51
N ASP A 36 -0.50 -5.43 -16.94
CA ASP A 36 -1.53 -6.45 -17.13
C ASP A 36 -1.99 -7.22 -15.87
N GLY A 37 -2.20 -6.53 -14.75
CA GLY A 37 -2.95 -7.10 -13.63
C GLY A 37 -4.36 -7.50 -14.09
N ARG A 38 -4.65 -8.80 -14.12
CA ARG A 38 -6.01 -9.29 -14.44
C ARG A 38 -6.98 -8.72 -13.39
N PRO A 39 -7.99 -7.91 -13.79
CA PRO A 39 -8.78 -7.13 -12.84
C PRO A 39 -9.65 -8.01 -11.94
N ASP A 40 -9.88 -9.27 -12.29
CA ASP A 40 -10.62 -10.26 -11.50
C ASP A 40 -9.75 -11.01 -10.48
N ARG A 41 -8.48 -10.64 -10.32
CA ARG A 41 -7.51 -11.36 -9.46
C ARG A 41 -6.85 -10.44 -8.44
N TRP A 42 -6.37 -11.05 -7.37
CA TRP A 42 -5.43 -10.40 -6.47
C TRP A 42 -4.09 -10.21 -7.15
N THR A 43 -3.53 -9.02 -7.00
CA THR A 43 -2.20 -8.67 -7.51
C THR A 43 -1.34 -8.15 -6.37
N VAL A 44 -0.10 -8.64 -6.29
CA VAL A 44 0.93 -8.16 -5.38
C VAL A 44 2.06 -7.59 -6.22
N SER A 45 2.53 -6.40 -5.89
CA SER A 45 3.65 -5.76 -6.60
C SER A 45 4.68 -5.22 -5.65
N ALA A 46 5.93 -5.16 -6.11
CA ALA A 46 7.03 -4.51 -5.42
C ALA A 46 7.70 -3.51 -6.36
N SER A 47 7.82 -2.26 -5.91
CA SER A 47 8.60 -1.22 -6.60
C SER A 47 9.98 -1.12 -5.97
N ASP A 48 10.99 -0.90 -6.83
CA ASP A 48 12.40 -0.88 -6.48
C ASP A 48 12.87 -2.15 -5.72
N PRO A 49 12.58 -3.37 -6.23
CA PRO A 49 12.95 -4.63 -5.58
C PRO A 49 14.47 -4.81 -5.42
N GLY A 50 15.29 -4.10 -6.20
CA GLY A 50 16.74 -4.17 -6.09
C GLY A 50 17.28 -5.53 -6.54
N THR A 51 18.31 -6.04 -5.86
CA THR A 51 18.91 -7.36 -6.11
C THR A 51 18.45 -8.41 -5.08
N GLY A 52 17.29 -8.24 -4.45
CA GLY A 52 16.86 -9.13 -3.36
C GLY A 52 16.43 -10.51 -3.85
N LEU A 53 16.27 -11.44 -2.89
CA LEU A 53 15.96 -12.86 -3.12
C LEU A 53 14.46 -13.12 -2.90
N TYR A 54 13.65 -12.89 -3.93
CA TYR A 54 12.19 -13.02 -3.88
C TYR A 54 11.68 -14.31 -4.55
N GLU A 55 12.56 -15.14 -5.09
CA GLU A 55 12.22 -16.36 -5.84
C GLU A 55 11.38 -17.32 -4.99
N GLN A 56 11.70 -17.44 -3.70
CA GLN A 56 10.93 -18.25 -2.74
C GLN A 56 9.46 -17.80 -2.61
N CYS A 57 9.17 -16.52 -2.82
CA CYS A 57 7.81 -15.99 -2.76
C CYS A 57 7.02 -16.31 -4.04
N LEU A 58 7.72 -16.54 -5.16
CA LEU A 58 7.11 -16.93 -6.43
C LEU A 58 6.75 -18.41 -6.46
N GLU A 59 7.28 -19.21 -5.53
CA GLU A 59 6.95 -20.63 -5.36
C GLU A 59 5.66 -20.86 -4.55
N ASP A 60 4.99 -19.80 -4.07
CA ASP A 60 3.68 -19.95 -3.41
C ASP A 60 2.69 -20.59 -4.40
N PRO A 61 1.97 -21.65 -3.99
CA PRO A 61 1.12 -22.44 -4.90
C PRO A 61 -0.05 -21.65 -5.50
N LEU A 62 -0.36 -20.47 -4.95
CA LEU A 62 -1.38 -19.58 -5.50
C LEU A 62 -0.82 -18.53 -6.45
N VAL A 63 0.51 -18.47 -6.67
CA VAL A 63 1.09 -17.66 -7.74
C VAL A 63 0.77 -18.32 -9.08
N GLU A 64 0.02 -17.61 -9.91
CA GLU A 64 -0.33 -18.09 -11.25
C GLU A 64 0.61 -17.49 -12.30
N GLU A 65 0.89 -16.19 -12.17
CA GLU A 65 1.75 -15.46 -13.08
C GLU A 65 2.66 -14.51 -12.28
N SER A 66 3.88 -14.32 -12.76
CA SER A 66 4.80 -13.31 -12.22
C SER A 66 5.60 -12.66 -13.35
N TYR A 67 5.97 -11.40 -13.14
CA TYR A 67 6.75 -10.60 -14.06
C TYR A 67 7.80 -9.79 -13.30
N VAL A 68 9.01 -9.75 -13.83
CA VAL A 68 10.09 -8.87 -13.36
C VAL A 68 10.53 -7.97 -14.51
N SER A 69 10.81 -6.71 -14.20
CA SER A 69 11.35 -5.78 -15.17
C SER A 69 12.77 -6.19 -15.62
N ALA A 70 13.10 -5.92 -16.88
CA ALA A 70 14.34 -6.40 -17.50
C ALA A 70 15.58 -5.51 -17.22
N ASP A 71 15.41 -4.40 -16.52
CA ASP A 71 16.49 -3.51 -16.08
C ASP A 71 17.28 -4.11 -14.90
N TYR A 72 18.52 -3.63 -14.71
CA TYR A 72 19.39 -4.07 -13.62
C TYR A 72 19.89 -2.88 -12.77
N PRO A 73 19.65 -2.86 -11.45
CA PRO A 73 18.73 -3.77 -10.73
C PRO A 73 17.28 -3.59 -11.19
N ALA A 74 16.43 -4.60 -10.99
CA ALA A 74 15.04 -4.52 -11.39
C ALA A 74 14.32 -3.39 -10.65
N SER A 75 13.50 -2.63 -11.36
CA SER A 75 12.64 -1.56 -10.85
C SER A 75 11.25 -2.03 -10.45
N HIS A 76 10.76 -3.14 -11.04
CA HIS A 76 9.42 -3.65 -10.74
C HIS A 76 9.35 -5.17 -10.70
N LEU A 77 8.55 -5.67 -9.76
CA LEU A 77 8.08 -7.05 -9.67
C LEU A 77 6.55 -7.03 -9.55
N GLY A 78 5.88 -7.86 -10.33
CA GLY A 78 4.44 -8.07 -10.28
C GLY A 78 4.11 -9.56 -10.14
N ILE A 79 3.10 -9.87 -9.33
CA ILE A 79 2.59 -11.22 -9.07
C ILE A 79 1.08 -11.18 -9.18
N SER A 80 0.51 -12.05 -10.01
CA SER A 80 -0.93 -12.29 -10.06
C SER A 80 -1.25 -13.64 -9.44
N LEU A 81 -2.21 -13.64 -8.52
CA LEU A 81 -2.63 -14.84 -7.82
C LEU A 81 -3.75 -15.57 -8.57
N ALA A 82 -3.89 -16.85 -8.26
CA ALA A 82 -4.95 -17.71 -8.72
C ALA A 82 -6.33 -17.14 -8.33
N GLY A 83 -7.35 -17.46 -9.12
CA GLY A 83 -8.71 -16.95 -8.91
C GLY A 83 -9.38 -17.31 -7.60
N ALA A 84 -8.92 -18.37 -6.96
CA ALA A 84 -9.41 -18.81 -5.67
C ALA A 84 -8.70 -18.12 -4.50
N ALA A 85 -7.68 -17.31 -4.75
CA ALA A 85 -6.91 -16.62 -3.72
C ALA A 85 -7.79 -15.62 -2.94
N THR A 86 -7.60 -15.60 -1.63
CA THR A 86 -8.25 -14.64 -0.72
C THR A 86 -7.36 -13.42 -0.46
N ASP A 87 -7.90 -12.44 0.28
CA ASP A 87 -7.09 -11.32 0.78
C ASP A 87 -5.96 -11.83 1.68
N GLU A 88 -6.23 -12.81 2.56
CA GLU A 88 -5.19 -13.39 3.42
C GLU A 88 -4.06 -14.05 2.62
N ASP A 89 -4.38 -14.70 1.50
CA ASP A 89 -3.37 -15.25 0.59
C ASP A 89 -2.51 -14.15 -0.03
N ALA A 90 -3.14 -13.07 -0.49
CA ALA A 90 -2.43 -11.92 -1.05
C ALA A 90 -1.53 -11.23 -0.01
N GLN A 91 -2.00 -11.07 1.22
CA GLN A 91 -1.20 -10.52 2.30
C GLN A 91 -0.04 -11.44 2.68
N ARG A 92 -0.21 -12.78 2.63
CA ARG A 92 0.88 -13.74 2.88
C ARG A 92 1.99 -13.59 1.85
N VAL A 93 1.67 -13.53 0.57
CA VAL A 93 2.66 -13.34 -0.50
C VAL A 93 3.33 -11.97 -0.36
N ALA A 94 2.56 -10.93 -0.07
CA ALA A 94 3.10 -9.59 0.16
C ALA A 94 4.07 -9.56 1.36
N GLU A 95 3.76 -10.27 2.43
CA GLU A 95 4.63 -10.36 3.59
C GLU A 95 5.92 -11.12 3.29
N CYS A 96 5.84 -12.19 2.50
CA CYS A 96 7.05 -12.85 1.97
C CYS A 96 7.94 -11.86 1.23
N LEU A 97 7.36 -11.05 0.32
CA LEU A 97 8.11 -10.04 -0.42
C LEU A 97 8.72 -8.97 0.50
N ARG A 98 8.01 -8.50 1.52
CA ARG A 98 8.54 -7.50 2.47
C ARG A 98 9.77 -8.03 3.23
N GLN A 99 9.76 -9.31 3.58
CA GLN A 99 10.89 -9.95 4.25
C GLN A 99 12.07 -10.20 3.31
N ALA A 100 11.79 -10.61 2.07
CA ALA A 100 12.78 -10.84 1.03
C ALA A 100 13.40 -9.55 0.46
N LEU A 101 12.62 -8.47 0.43
CA LEU A 101 12.94 -7.19 -0.22
C LEU A 101 12.72 -6.03 0.76
N PRO A 102 13.56 -5.87 1.80
CA PRO A 102 13.32 -4.92 2.88
C PRO A 102 13.34 -3.44 2.45
N SER A 103 13.91 -3.15 1.28
CA SER A 103 13.94 -1.79 0.70
C SER A 103 12.82 -1.53 -0.31
N ALA A 104 12.09 -2.56 -0.72
CA ALA A 104 11.06 -2.45 -1.74
C ALA A 104 9.75 -1.94 -1.16
N LYS A 105 8.98 -1.23 -2.00
CA LYS A 105 7.62 -0.81 -1.66
C LYS A 105 6.64 -1.86 -2.15
N VAL A 106 6.12 -2.67 -1.23
CA VAL A 106 5.17 -3.74 -1.55
C VAL A 106 3.73 -3.23 -1.45
N SER A 107 2.94 -3.47 -2.50
CA SER A 107 1.53 -3.11 -2.60
C SER A 107 0.67 -4.34 -2.89
N VAL A 108 -0.56 -4.34 -2.36
CA VAL A 108 -1.57 -5.37 -2.62
C VAL A 108 -2.79 -4.71 -3.23
N MET A 109 -3.28 -5.26 -4.33
CA MET A 109 -4.47 -4.80 -5.03
C MET A 109 -5.46 -5.95 -5.15
N GLY A 110 -6.68 -5.73 -4.66
CA GLY A 110 -7.76 -6.69 -4.77
C GLY A 110 -8.44 -6.67 -6.14
N PRO A 111 -9.26 -7.69 -6.44
CA PRO A 111 -10.07 -7.73 -7.65
C PRO A 111 -10.93 -6.47 -7.78
N GLN A 112 -10.81 -5.79 -8.92
CA GLN A 112 -11.65 -4.66 -9.30
C GLN A 112 -12.95 -5.22 -9.86
N THR A 113 -13.98 -5.31 -9.03
CA THR A 113 -15.34 -5.60 -9.52
C THR A 113 -15.86 -4.37 -10.25
N GLY A 114 -16.10 -4.51 -11.56
CA GLY A 114 -16.63 -3.42 -12.39
C GLY A 114 -17.91 -2.86 -11.79
N SER A 115 -17.91 -1.54 -11.52
CA SER A 115 -19.09 -0.77 -11.13
C SER A 115 -19.94 -0.42 -12.34
#